data_AF-A0A2V5TFQ1-F1
#
_entry.id   AF-A0A2V5TFQ1-F1
#
_cell.length_a   1.000
_cell.length_b   1.000
_cell.length_c   1.000
_cell.angle_alpha   90.00
_cell.angle_beta   90.00
_cell.angle_gamma   90.00
#
_symmetry.space_group_name_H-M   'P 1'
#
loop_
_entity.id
_entity.type
_entity.pdbx_description
1 polymer ?
#
loop_
_entity_poly.entity_id
_entity_poly.type
_entity_poly.pdbx_seq_one_letter_code
_entity_poly.pdbx_strand_id
1 'polypeptide(L)'
;MRKALLGLISVIAIVCSLCAQEPREETEKTIEYPSPDGRFAFLFTRPPEGRKTLDVVEKDSGKILHRIVESDESFRDRLNAEVIWTPDSKRFAVTYMLNRRGSGISIYSRTGDTFRELKLPNLPSVELPANSGDGKITNVDSTSAVRWEKDGSLVVEIETTKSRAEDVITATRTIVLGFDQRDRVKLLKSTQKVKTEKD
;
A
#
# COMPACT_ATOMS: atom_id res chain seq x y z
N MET A 1 -4.02 -61.91 -64.42
CA MET A 1 -5.33 -61.36 -64.83
C MET A 1 -5.80 -60.37 -63.77
N ARG A 2 -6.19 -59.18 -64.22
CA ARG A 2 -6.68 -58.02 -63.45
C ARG A 2 -7.90 -58.39 -62.58
N LYS A 3 -8.01 -57.84 -61.35
CA LYS A 3 -9.17 -57.13 -60.73
C LYS A 3 -8.65 -56.43 -59.45
N ALA A 4 -8.28 -55.14 -59.47
CA ALA A 4 -9.14 -53.97 -59.21
C ALA A 4 -9.92 -54.08 -57.88
N LEU A 5 -9.47 -53.34 -56.86
CA LEU A 5 -10.27 -53.01 -55.67
C LEU A 5 -10.22 -51.49 -55.48
N LEU A 6 -11.41 -50.87 -55.53
CA LEU A 6 -11.65 -49.43 -55.40
C LEU A 6 -11.18 -48.92 -54.03
N GLY A 7 -10.41 -47.85 -54.03
CA GLY A 7 -10.07 -47.08 -52.83
C GLY A 7 -11.27 -46.28 -52.33
N LEU A 8 -11.60 -46.46 -51.05
CA LEU A 8 -12.60 -45.68 -50.34
C LEU A 8 -11.96 -44.36 -49.87
N ILE A 9 -12.39 -43.22 -50.42
CA ILE A 9 -11.95 -41.89 -49.96
C ILE A 9 -12.73 -41.57 -48.69
N SER A 10 -12.07 -41.62 -47.53
CA SER A 10 -12.63 -41.17 -46.26
C SER A 10 -12.45 -39.67 -46.16
N VAL A 11 -13.54 -38.92 -46.26
CA VAL A 11 -13.58 -37.47 -45.99
C VAL A 11 -13.71 -37.29 -44.48
N ILE A 12 -12.59 -37.02 -43.81
CA ILE A 12 -12.58 -36.64 -42.40
C ILE A 12 -12.87 -35.14 -42.34
N ALA A 13 -14.11 -34.78 -41.98
CA ALA A 13 -14.47 -33.43 -41.59
C ALA A 13 -13.84 -33.13 -40.22
N ILE A 14 -12.71 -32.41 -40.22
CA ILE A 14 -12.13 -31.86 -39.00
C ILE A 14 -12.99 -30.65 -38.60
N VAL A 15 -13.91 -30.89 -37.66
CA VAL A 15 -14.61 -29.83 -36.94
C VAL A 15 -13.59 -29.17 -36.03
N CYS A 16 -13.03 -28.04 -36.47
CA CYS A 16 -12.29 -27.13 -35.59
C CYS A 16 -13.27 -26.55 -34.57
N SER A 17 -13.40 -27.22 -33.42
CA SER A 17 -13.91 -26.59 -32.20
C SER A 17 -12.91 -25.52 -31.78
N LEU A 18 -13.05 -24.33 -32.38
CA LEU A 18 -12.50 -23.10 -31.87
C LEU A 18 -13.24 -22.81 -30.56
N CYS A 19 -12.81 -23.45 -29.46
CA CYS A 19 -13.19 -23.03 -28.13
C CYS A 19 -12.71 -21.57 -28.03
N ALA A 20 -13.66 -20.64 -28.07
CA ALA A 20 -13.44 -19.29 -27.57
C ALA A 20 -13.00 -19.44 -26.11
N GLN A 21 -11.69 -19.44 -25.87
CA GLN A 21 -11.18 -19.22 -24.53
C GLN A 21 -11.52 -17.78 -24.22
N GLU A 22 -12.49 -17.56 -23.33
CA GLU A 22 -12.64 -16.27 -22.68
C GLU A 22 -11.25 -15.84 -22.17
N PRO A 23 -10.85 -14.57 -22.34
CA PRO A 23 -9.56 -14.10 -21.86
C PRO A 23 -9.48 -14.41 -20.37
N ARG A 24 -8.60 -15.34 -19.99
CA ARG A 24 -8.30 -15.53 -18.57
C ARG A 24 -7.67 -14.24 -18.11
N GLU A 25 -8.36 -13.51 -17.25
CA GLU A 25 -7.77 -12.37 -16.57
C GLU A 25 -6.50 -12.88 -15.86
N GLU A 26 -5.35 -12.28 -16.20
CA GLU A 26 -4.06 -12.67 -15.64
C GLU A 26 -3.76 -11.84 -14.39
N THR A 27 -2.97 -12.39 -13.47
CA THR A 27 -2.51 -11.62 -12.31
C THR A 27 -1.58 -10.50 -12.74
N GLU A 28 -2.01 -9.26 -12.54
CA GLU A 28 -1.19 -8.07 -12.79
C GLU A 28 -0.07 -8.00 -11.72
N LYS A 29 1.15 -7.80 -12.19
CA LYS A 29 2.34 -7.62 -11.35
C LYS A 29 3.10 -6.39 -11.80
N THR A 30 3.29 -5.45 -10.87
CA THR A 30 3.95 -4.17 -11.17
C THR A 30 5.05 -3.90 -10.16
N ILE A 31 6.26 -3.63 -10.65
CA ILE A 31 7.40 -3.23 -9.83
C ILE A 31 7.44 -1.71 -9.75
N GLU A 32 7.37 -1.18 -8.54
CA GLU A 32 7.38 0.25 -8.25
C GLU A 32 8.36 0.58 -7.12
N TYR A 33 8.59 1.87 -6.88
CA TYR A 33 9.37 2.38 -5.74
C TYR A 33 10.74 1.72 -5.56
N PRO A 34 11.63 1.77 -6.58
CA PRO A 34 12.98 1.23 -6.44
C PRO A 34 13.72 1.96 -5.31
N SER A 35 14.45 1.17 -4.51
CA SER A 35 15.41 1.70 -3.55
C SER A 35 16.50 2.54 -4.25
N PRO A 36 17.05 3.57 -3.59
CA PRO A 36 18.09 4.43 -4.20
C PRO A 36 19.35 3.71 -4.68
N ASP A 37 19.77 2.65 -3.99
CA ASP A 37 20.88 1.76 -4.40
C ASP A 37 20.48 0.73 -5.46
N GLY A 38 19.21 0.71 -5.89
CA GLY A 38 18.67 -0.11 -6.96
C GLY A 38 18.49 -1.59 -6.62
N ARG A 39 18.85 -2.03 -5.40
CA ARG A 39 18.85 -3.46 -5.03
C ARG A 39 17.48 -4.03 -4.72
N PHE A 40 16.61 -3.18 -4.19
CA PHE A 40 15.26 -3.54 -3.77
C PHE A 40 14.22 -2.72 -4.52
N ALA A 41 13.01 -3.25 -4.61
CA ALA A 41 11.84 -2.55 -5.09
C ALA A 41 10.58 -3.12 -4.43
N PHE A 42 9.43 -2.56 -4.76
CA PHE A 42 8.14 -3.06 -4.29
C PHE A 42 7.38 -3.71 -5.44
N LEU A 43 6.81 -4.88 -5.16
CA LEU A 43 5.97 -5.62 -6.08
C LEU A 43 4.51 -5.49 -5.65
N PHE A 44 3.70 -4.82 -6.47
CA PHE A 44 2.25 -4.93 -6.39
C PHE A 44 1.81 -6.19 -7.12
N THR A 45 1.06 -7.06 -6.43
CA THR A 45 0.39 -8.20 -7.05
C THR A 45 -1.12 -7.99 -6.96
N ARG A 46 -1.79 -7.94 -8.11
CA ARG A 46 -3.23 -7.72 -8.23
C ARG A 46 -3.84 -8.86 -9.04
N PRO A 47 -4.22 -9.97 -8.38
CA PRO A 47 -4.92 -11.03 -9.07
C PRO A 47 -6.35 -10.56 -9.45
N PRO A 48 -6.94 -11.13 -10.51
CA PRO A 48 -8.33 -10.84 -10.88
C PRO A 48 -9.30 -11.16 -9.74
N GLU A 49 -9.06 -12.30 -9.10
CA GLU A 49 -9.74 -12.73 -7.89
C GLU A 49 -8.73 -12.96 -6.77
N GLY A 50 -9.00 -12.39 -5.60
CA GLY A 50 -8.21 -12.60 -4.39
C GLY A 50 -7.76 -11.32 -3.74
N ARG A 51 -6.77 -11.43 -2.85
CA ARG A 51 -6.22 -10.30 -2.10
C ARG A 51 -5.07 -9.68 -2.89
N LYS A 52 -5.06 -8.35 -2.98
CA LYS A 52 -3.94 -7.58 -3.51
C LYS A 52 -2.84 -7.54 -2.45
N THR A 53 -1.58 -7.60 -2.88
CA THR A 53 -0.43 -7.50 -1.98
C THR A 53 0.53 -6.43 -2.43
N LEU A 54 1.25 -5.89 -1.46
CA LEU A 54 2.47 -5.14 -1.65
C LEU A 54 3.58 -5.88 -0.91
N ASP A 55 4.60 -6.29 -1.64
CA ASP A 55 5.74 -7.02 -1.11
C ASP A 55 7.03 -6.25 -1.41
N VAL A 56 7.99 -6.21 -0.49
CA VAL A 56 9.35 -5.75 -0.80
C VAL A 56 10.14 -6.93 -1.36
N VAL A 57 10.81 -6.70 -2.49
CA VAL A 57 11.52 -7.73 -3.25
C VAL A 57 12.97 -7.35 -3.51
N GLU A 58 13.82 -8.36 -3.66
CA GLU A 58 15.10 -8.18 -4.34
C GLU A 58 14.83 -7.97 -5.83
N LYS A 59 15.33 -6.87 -6.39
CA LYS A 59 14.91 -6.40 -7.71
C LYS A 59 15.34 -7.35 -8.84
N ASP A 60 16.56 -7.87 -8.77
CA ASP A 60 17.15 -8.66 -9.86
C ASP A 60 16.57 -10.08 -9.92
N SER A 61 16.30 -10.68 -8.77
CA SER A 61 15.77 -12.05 -8.69
C SER A 61 14.24 -12.11 -8.61
N GLY A 62 13.59 -11.00 -8.25
CA GLY A 62 12.17 -10.97 -7.91
C GLY A 62 11.82 -11.70 -6.60
N LYS A 63 12.82 -12.11 -5.81
CA LYS A 63 12.60 -12.81 -4.54
C LYS A 63 11.88 -11.90 -3.55
N ILE A 64 10.74 -12.37 -3.05
CA ILE A 64 10.01 -11.69 -1.97
C ILE A 64 10.81 -11.77 -0.67
N LEU A 65 11.09 -10.62 -0.08
CA LEU A 65 11.83 -10.50 1.18
C LEU A 65 10.88 -10.31 2.37
N HIS A 66 9.80 -9.55 2.18
CA HIS A 66 8.78 -9.31 3.19
C HIS A 66 7.44 -8.89 2.57
N ARG A 67 6.32 -9.33 3.15
CA ARG A 67 4.99 -8.82 2.81
C ARG A 67 4.67 -7.61 3.65
N ILE A 68 4.41 -6.48 3.00
CA ILE A 68 4.19 -5.19 3.67
C ILE A 68 2.72 -5.03 4.01
N VAL A 69 1.85 -5.32 3.05
CA VAL A 69 0.41 -5.20 3.24
C VAL A 69 -0.33 -6.16 2.32
N GLU A 70 -1.47 -6.65 2.81
CA GLU A 70 -2.43 -7.46 2.08
C GLU A 70 -3.82 -6.84 2.24
N SER A 71 -4.56 -6.70 1.14
CA SER A 71 -5.92 -6.17 1.19
C SER A 71 -6.86 -7.14 1.93
N ASP A 72 -7.76 -6.62 2.76
CA ASP A 72 -8.89 -7.38 3.27
C ASP A 72 -9.85 -7.78 2.12
N GLU A 73 -10.56 -8.89 2.28
CA GLU A 73 -11.61 -9.35 1.36
C GLU A 73 -12.70 -8.31 1.13
N SER A 74 -13.00 -7.48 2.12
CA SER A 74 -14.02 -6.41 2.01
C SER A 74 -13.52 -5.19 1.23
N PHE A 75 -12.21 -5.08 0.98
CA PHE A 75 -11.57 -3.88 0.41
C PHE A 75 -10.54 -4.20 -0.67
N ARG A 76 -10.74 -5.32 -1.39
CA ARG A 76 -9.83 -5.84 -2.45
C ARG A 76 -9.40 -4.76 -3.43
N ASP A 77 -10.31 -3.87 -3.83
CA ASP A 77 -10.01 -2.87 -4.86
C ASP A 77 -9.19 -1.67 -4.39
N ARG A 78 -8.98 -1.51 -3.08
CA ARG A 78 -8.56 -0.24 -2.49
C ARG A 78 -7.15 -0.22 -1.92
N LEU A 79 -6.37 -1.28 -2.14
CA LEU A 79 -4.98 -1.27 -1.72
C LEU A 79 -4.18 -0.26 -2.54
N ASN A 80 -4.06 0.93 -1.98
CA ASN A 80 -3.20 2.00 -2.45
C ASN A 80 -2.11 2.21 -1.40
N ALA A 81 -0.87 2.30 -1.87
CA ALA A 81 0.27 2.53 -1.03
C ALA A 81 1.29 3.43 -1.72
N GLU A 82 1.95 4.25 -0.92
CA GLU A 82 3.06 5.10 -1.32
C GLU A 82 4.27 4.76 -0.46
N VAL A 83 5.44 4.69 -1.08
CA VAL A 83 6.69 4.34 -0.41
C VAL A 83 7.71 5.45 -0.59
N ILE A 84 8.35 5.85 0.51
CA ILE A 84 9.49 6.75 0.49
C ILE A 84 10.72 6.11 1.15
N TRP A 85 11.82 6.06 0.42
CA TRP A 85 13.09 5.50 0.88
C TRP A 85 13.98 6.56 1.55
N THR A 86 14.80 6.15 2.52
CA THR A 86 15.97 6.94 2.90
C THR A 86 17.00 6.92 1.76
N PRO A 87 17.81 7.98 1.59
CA PRO A 87 18.82 8.03 0.52
C PRO A 87 19.86 6.90 0.56
N ASP A 88 20.09 6.30 1.73
CA ASP A 88 21.04 5.21 1.93
C ASP A 88 20.45 3.80 1.74
N SER A 89 19.19 3.70 1.28
CA SER A 89 18.43 2.45 1.12
C SER A 89 18.26 1.61 2.41
N LYS A 90 18.59 2.15 3.59
CA LYS A 90 18.52 1.38 4.85
C LYS A 90 17.14 1.38 5.48
N ARG A 91 16.30 2.36 5.17
CA ARG A 91 14.93 2.43 5.68
C ARG A 91 13.97 2.88 4.60
N PHE A 92 12.71 2.56 4.81
CA PHE A 92 11.61 3.15 4.05
C PHE A 92 10.39 3.30 4.95
N ALA A 93 9.51 4.22 4.57
CA ALA A 93 8.19 4.36 5.15
C ALA A 93 7.16 4.04 4.06
N VAL A 94 6.07 3.38 4.47
CA VAL A 94 4.96 3.04 3.61
C VAL A 94 3.71 3.70 4.18
N THR A 95 3.06 4.53 3.39
CA THR A 95 1.70 5.00 3.64
C THR A 95 0.75 4.03 2.95
N TYR A 96 -0.27 3.53 3.64
CA TYR A 96 -1.26 2.63 3.04
C TYR A 96 -2.69 3.00 3.43
N MET A 97 -3.62 2.80 2.49
CA MET A 97 -5.05 2.91 2.73
C MET A 97 -5.66 1.51 2.77
N LEU A 98 -6.16 1.10 3.95
CA LEU A 98 -6.76 -0.23 4.13
C LEU A 98 -8.30 -0.21 4.16
N ASN A 99 -8.92 0.92 4.50
CA ASN A 99 -10.39 1.02 4.55
C ASN A 99 -10.85 2.49 4.45
N ARG A 100 -12.16 2.72 4.59
CA ARG A 100 -12.78 4.07 4.54
C ARG A 100 -12.48 4.98 5.74
N ARG A 101 -11.71 4.52 6.73
CA ARG A 101 -11.46 5.23 8.00
C ARG A 101 -10.10 5.93 8.06
N GLY A 102 -9.40 6.02 6.92
CA GLY A 102 -8.17 6.80 6.76
C GLY A 102 -6.97 5.96 6.31
N SER A 103 -5.80 6.59 6.31
CA SER A 103 -4.52 5.97 5.99
C SER A 103 -3.66 5.74 7.23
N GLY A 104 -2.82 4.70 7.18
CA GLY A 104 -1.82 4.41 8.19
C GLY A 104 -0.41 4.47 7.60
N ILE A 105 0.59 4.45 8.48
CA ILE A 105 1.99 4.29 8.08
C ILE A 105 2.65 3.11 8.79
N SER A 106 3.59 2.47 8.10
CA SER A 106 4.58 1.56 8.69
C SER A 106 5.98 2.00 8.27
N ILE A 107 6.97 1.76 9.14
CA ILE A 107 8.37 2.10 8.87
C ILE A 107 9.19 0.84 8.99
N TYR A 108 10.10 0.60 8.05
CA TYR A 108 10.95 -0.58 8.04
C TYR A 108 12.41 -0.19 8.04
N SER A 109 13.24 -1.00 8.72
CA SER A 109 14.69 -0.90 8.71
C SER A 109 15.32 -2.17 8.18
N ARG A 110 16.35 -2.01 7.37
CA ARG A 110 17.12 -3.10 6.79
C ARG A 110 17.88 -3.83 7.89
N THR A 111 17.71 -5.15 7.93
CA THR A 111 18.41 -6.06 8.82
C THR A 111 19.03 -7.17 7.98
N GLY A 112 20.31 -7.02 7.62
CA GLY A 112 20.98 -7.92 6.67
C GLY A 112 20.38 -7.82 5.26
N ASP A 113 19.84 -8.94 4.78
CA ASP A 113 19.23 -9.06 3.44
C ASP A 113 17.70 -9.01 3.47
N THR A 114 17.11 -8.58 4.58
CA THR A 114 15.66 -8.38 4.72
C THR A 114 15.35 -7.08 5.45
N PHE A 115 14.07 -6.83 5.69
CA PHE A 115 13.55 -5.66 6.38
C PHE A 115 12.71 -6.08 7.58
N ARG A 116 12.81 -5.28 8.64
CA ARG A 116 12.05 -5.45 9.87
C ARG A 116 11.21 -4.21 10.11
N GLU A 117 9.93 -4.40 10.40
CA GLU A 117 9.04 -3.31 10.80
C GLU A 117 9.48 -2.71 12.14
N LEU A 118 9.44 -1.39 12.24
CA LEU A 118 9.75 -0.63 13.44
C LEU A 118 8.47 -0.25 14.16
N LYS A 119 8.44 -0.53 15.47
CA LYS A 119 7.32 -0.14 16.32
C LYS A 119 7.26 1.37 16.47
N LEU A 120 6.15 1.98 16.05
CA LEU A 120 5.87 3.40 16.28
C LEU A 120 5.66 3.68 17.77
N PRO A 121 6.08 4.87 18.26
CA PRO A 121 5.73 5.31 19.60
C PRO A 121 4.23 5.65 19.65
N ASN A 122 3.68 5.78 20.86
CA ASN A 122 2.36 6.35 21.03
C ASN A 122 2.38 7.80 20.51
N LEU A 123 1.61 8.07 19.48
CA LEU A 123 1.48 9.40 18.91
C LEU A 123 0.46 10.19 19.74
N PRO A 124 0.74 11.45 20.08
CA PRO A 124 -0.18 12.27 20.86
C PRO A 124 -1.48 12.46 20.09
N SER A 125 -2.64 12.22 20.70
CA SER A 125 -3.95 12.51 20.11
C SER A 125 -4.17 14.02 20.00
N VAL A 126 -5.00 14.45 19.04
CA VAL A 126 -5.47 15.83 18.98
C VAL A 126 -6.81 15.96 19.70
N GLU A 127 -6.90 16.93 20.61
CA GLU A 127 -8.18 17.32 21.19
C GLU A 127 -8.86 18.32 20.24
N LEU A 128 -9.89 17.85 19.55
CA LEU A 128 -10.71 18.71 18.70
C LEU A 128 -11.84 19.33 19.52
N PRO A 129 -12.16 20.63 19.29
CA PRO A 129 -13.24 21.30 19.97
C PRO A 129 -14.57 20.54 19.79
N ALA A 130 -15.49 20.74 20.74
CA ALA A 130 -16.83 20.16 20.65
C ALA A 130 -17.56 20.68 19.41
N ASN A 131 -18.26 19.79 18.70
CA ASN A 131 -19.15 20.20 17.62
C ASN A 131 -20.48 20.60 18.28
N SER A 132 -21.05 21.71 17.87
CA SER A 132 -22.30 22.25 18.39
C SER A 132 -23.45 21.84 17.46
N GLY A 133 -24.23 20.83 17.83
CA GLY A 133 -25.38 20.36 17.03
C GLY A 133 -25.82 18.94 17.38
N ASP A 134 -26.93 18.47 16.83
CA ASP A 134 -27.42 17.10 17.00
C ASP A 134 -26.86 16.17 15.89
N GLY A 135 -26.64 14.89 16.22
CA GLY A 135 -26.23 13.87 15.24
C GLY A 135 -24.98 13.06 15.60
N LYS A 136 -24.69 12.06 14.75
CA LYS A 136 -23.57 11.13 14.95
C LYS A 136 -22.24 11.82 14.64
N ILE A 137 -21.27 11.69 15.55
CA ILE A 137 -19.88 12.10 15.30
C ILE A 137 -19.16 11.00 14.52
N THR A 138 -18.40 11.39 13.50
CA THR A 138 -17.41 10.54 12.85
C THR A 138 -16.02 11.18 12.96
N ASN A 139 -15.05 10.37 13.39
CA ASN A 139 -13.64 10.75 13.41
C ASN A 139 -12.87 9.88 12.41
N VAL A 140 -12.05 10.51 11.59
CA VAL A 140 -11.20 9.86 10.59
C VAL A 140 -9.79 10.41 10.76
N ASP A 141 -8.82 9.51 10.93
CA ASP A 141 -7.40 9.85 11.01
C ASP A 141 -6.71 9.35 9.74
N SER A 142 -6.10 10.25 8.99
CA SER A 142 -5.26 9.94 7.83
C SER A 142 -3.82 10.28 8.15
N THR A 143 -2.98 9.26 8.26
CA THR A 143 -1.55 9.40 8.52
C THR A 143 -0.77 9.14 7.23
N SER A 144 0.18 10.02 6.90
CA SER A 144 0.99 9.95 5.69
C SER A 144 2.46 10.25 5.98
N ALA A 145 3.36 9.41 5.47
CA ALA A 145 4.78 9.66 5.48
C ALA A 145 5.13 10.67 4.38
N VAL A 146 5.66 11.84 4.75
CA VAL A 146 5.84 12.97 3.81
C VAL A 146 7.22 12.94 3.17
N ARG A 147 8.27 12.85 4.00
CA ARG A 147 9.66 12.87 3.52
C ARG A 147 10.63 12.49 4.63
N TRP A 148 11.80 12.00 4.21
CA TRP A 148 12.97 11.87 5.07
C TRP A 148 13.75 13.18 5.14
N GLU A 149 14.20 13.55 6.34
CA GLU A 149 15.12 14.64 6.59
C GLU A 149 16.57 14.20 6.35
N LYS A 150 17.46 15.19 6.19
CA LYS A 150 18.90 14.93 5.98
C LYS A 150 19.55 14.18 7.15
N ASP A 151 19.03 14.34 8.36
CA ASP A 151 19.52 13.65 9.57
C ASP A 151 18.92 12.23 9.73
N GLY A 152 18.11 11.78 8.77
CA GLY A 152 17.46 10.47 8.81
C GLY A 152 16.17 10.44 9.63
N SER A 153 15.67 11.58 10.10
CA SER A 153 14.34 11.70 10.69
C SER A 153 13.24 11.58 9.62
N LEU A 154 12.06 11.12 10.01
CA LEU A 154 10.90 11.04 9.13
C LEU A 154 9.88 12.12 9.50
N VAL A 155 9.48 12.94 8.53
CA VAL A 155 8.33 13.86 8.67
C VAL A 155 7.06 13.10 8.32
N VAL A 156 6.09 13.15 9.24
CA VAL A 156 4.78 12.51 9.08
C VAL A 156 3.71 13.57 9.28
N GLU A 157 2.68 13.52 8.44
CA GLU A 157 1.49 14.33 8.58
C GLU A 157 0.32 13.46 9.03
N ILE A 158 -0.47 13.97 9.97
CA ILE A 158 -1.68 13.32 10.46
C ILE A 158 -2.81 14.33 10.34
N GLU A 159 -3.76 14.06 9.46
CA GLU A 159 -5.01 14.79 9.35
C GLU A 159 -6.09 14.06 10.15
N THR A 160 -6.69 14.77 11.11
CA THR A 160 -7.86 14.28 11.85
C THR A 160 -9.05 15.12 11.46
N THR A 161 -10.05 14.46 10.88
CA THR A 161 -11.32 15.08 10.51
C THR A 161 -12.40 14.59 11.46
N LYS A 162 -13.07 15.54 12.12
CA LYS A 162 -14.24 15.32 12.97
C LYS A 162 -15.44 15.99 12.33
N SER A 163 -16.40 15.17 11.92
CA SER A 163 -17.63 15.64 11.28
C SER A 163 -18.84 15.36 12.17
N ARG A 164 -19.78 16.32 12.21
CA ARG A 164 -21.13 16.16 12.78
C ARG A 164 -22.09 17.01 11.96
N ALA A 165 -23.07 16.38 11.31
CA ALA A 165 -23.95 17.07 10.35
C ALA A 165 -23.11 17.86 9.31
N GLU A 166 -23.33 19.16 9.18
CA GLU A 166 -22.59 20.06 8.27
C GLU A 166 -21.32 20.64 8.93
N ASP A 167 -21.16 20.51 10.25
CA ASP A 167 -19.95 20.98 10.96
C ASP A 167 -18.78 20.02 10.71
N VAL A 168 -17.72 20.52 10.05
CA VAL A 168 -16.46 19.79 9.84
C VAL A 168 -15.30 20.53 10.51
N ILE A 169 -14.60 19.82 11.38
CA ILE A 169 -13.39 20.30 12.03
C ILE A 169 -12.25 19.42 11.57
N THR A 170 -11.22 20.04 11.00
CA THR A 170 -10.01 19.35 10.55
C THR A 170 -8.82 19.87 11.34
N ALA A 171 -8.03 18.96 11.91
CA ALA A 171 -6.72 19.28 12.45
C ALA A 171 -5.63 18.56 11.69
N THR A 172 -4.63 19.31 11.28
CA THR A 172 -3.41 18.78 10.68
C THR A 172 -2.29 18.84 11.71
N ARG A 173 -1.67 17.70 11.97
CA ARG A 173 -0.48 17.57 12.80
C ARG A 173 0.70 17.19 11.94
N THR A 174 1.80 17.91 12.07
CA THR A 174 3.09 17.50 11.53
C THR A 174 3.95 17.03 12.69
N ILE A 175 4.37 15.77 12.63
CA ILE A 175 5.30 15.17 13.59
C ILE A 175 6.62 14.83 12.90
N VAL A 176 7.68 14.79 13.70
CA VAL A 176 9.00 14.33 13.26
C VAL A 176 9.40 13.14 14.12
N LEU A 177 9.67 12.01 13.46
CA LEU A 177 10.09 10.77 14.07
C LEU A 177 11.60 10.58 13.87
N GLY A 178 12.33 10.41 14.97
CA GLY A 178 13.74 10.07 14.99
C GLY A 178 13.97 8.61 15.32
N PHE A 179 15.19 8.14 15.12
CA PHE A 179 15.58 6.74 15.31
C PHE A 179 16.85 6.68 16.13
N ASP A 180 16.85 5.90 17.22
CA ASP A 180 18.08 5.67 17.96
C ASP A 180 18.98 4.61 17.31
N GLN A 181 20.16 4.38 17.89
CA GLN A 181 21.13 3.40 17.38
C GLN A 181 20.62 1.94 17.35
N ARG A 182 19.48 1.66 17.99
CA ARG A 182 18.82 0.34 18.01
C ARG A 182 17.55 0.32 17.14
N ASP A 183 17.37 1.32 16.27
CA ASP A 183 16.17 1.55 15.47
C ASP A 183 14.88 1.72 16.29
N ARG A 184 14.97 2.18 17.54
CA ARG A 184 13.76 2.57 18.27
C ARG A 184 13.30 3.93 17.79
N VAL A 185 12.03 3.98 17.36
CA VAL A 185 11.38 5.19 16.88
C VAL A 185 11.02 6.09 18.06
N LYS A 186 11.31 7.38 17.95
CA LYS A 186 11.01 8.40 18.97
C LYS A 186 10.35 9.60 18.32
N LEU A 187 9.38 10.19 19.02
CA LEU A 187 8.83 11.48 18.65
C LEU A 187 9.83 12.58 19.02
N LEU A 188 10.35 13.31 18.03
CA LEU A 188 11.28 14.42 18.22
C LEU A 188 10.54 15.77 18.33
N LYS A 189 9.52 15.94 17.48
CA LYS A 189 8.74 17.18 17.39
C LYS A 189 7.30 16.88 17.02
N SER A 190 6.37 17.69 17.51
CA SER A 190 4.97 17.70 17.10
C SER A 190 4.49 19.14 17.01
N THR A 191 3.80 19.47 15.92
CA THR A 191 3.16 20.77 15.69
C THR A 191 1.77 20.55 15.12
N GLN A 192 0.81 21.40 15.49
CA GLN A 192 -0.59 21.26 15.07
C GLN A 192 -1.18 22.56 14.54
N LYS A 193 -2.12 22.43 13.62
CA LYS A 193 -2.99 23.50 13.12
C LYS A 193 -4.42 22.97 13.06
N VAL A 194 -5.39 23.78 13.50
CA VAL A 194 -6.81 23.43 13.50
C VAL A 194 -7.54 24.40 12.58
N LYS A 195 -8.38 23.88 11.69
CA LYS A 195 -9.30 24.63 10.84
C LYS A 195 -10.73 24.18 11.17
N THR A 196 -11.64 25.14 11.27
CA THR A 196 -13.07 24.90 11.41
C THR A 196 -13.77 25.46 10.18
N GLU A 197 -14.62 24.66 9.57
CA GLU A 197 -15.47 25.06 8.47
C GLU A 197 -16.92 24.91 8.94
N LYS A 198 -17.68 26.00 8.83
CA LYS A 198 -19.11 26.06 9.11
C LYS A 198 -19.76 26.61 7.85
N ASP A 199 -20.66 25.85 7.25
CA ASP A 199 -21.57 26.35 6.24
C ASP A 199 -22.75 27.09 6.91
#